data_AF-B7IV44-F1
#
_entry.id   AF-B7IV44-F1
#
_cell.length_a   1.000
_cell.length_b   1.000
_cell.length_c   1.000
_cell.angle_alpha   90.00
_cell.angle_beta   90.00
_cell.angle_gamma   90.00
#
_symmetry.space_group_name_H-M   'P 1'
#
loop_
_entity.id
_entity.type
_entity.pdbx_description
1 polymer ?
#
loop_
_entity_poly.entity_id
_entity_poly.type
_entity_poly.pdbx_seq_one_letter_code
_entity_poly.pdbx_strand_id
1 'polypeptide(L)'
;MYIKGGGKIICFEPHWISNMASYLLDGEKQSEFIQLGVLQKLFESDTQRNGKDGNIGMKIPIYLSELGVKNIECRVSDKVNFLDSNMHHNDKNDLYQSLKEEGIAGDPGDKQQFVERLIARGLTYDNALAQYEAALRFFKAFHLHSFLVYAPNMKITFGEIEC
;
A
#
# COMPACT_ATOMS: atom_id res chain seq x y z
N MET A 1 24.12 20.84 -3.53
CA MET A 1 22.87 20.72 -2.74
C MET A 1 21.82 21.58 -3.42
N TYR A 2 20.68 21.01 -3.85
CA TYR A 2 19.67 21.72 -4.65
C TYR A 2 18.75 22.63 -3.83
N ILE A 3 18.85 22.59 -2.50
CA ILE A 3 18.02 23.36 -1.58
C ILE A 3 18.94 24.35 -0.86
N LYS A 4 18.57 25.64 -0.85
CA LYS A 4 19.29 26.69 -0.12
C LYS A 4 19.20 26.48 1.40
N GLY A 5 20.15 27.03 2.16
CA GLY A 5 20.06 27.10 3.63
C GLY A 5 18.73 27.71 4.09
N GLY A 6 18.13 27.13 5.13
CA GLY A 6 16.77 27.45 5.60
C GLY A 6 15.62 27.00 4.69
N GLY A 7 15.91 26.29 3.59
CA GLY A 7 14.91 25.70 2.72
C GLY A 7 14.29 24.42 3.30
N LYS A 8 13.21 23.92 2.68
CA LYS A 8 12.49 22.71 3.09
C LYS A 8 12.72 21.56 2.11
N ILE A 9 12.75 20.34 2.64
CA ILE A 9 12.59 19.10 1.89
C ILE A 9 11.27 18.45 2.32
N ILE A 10 10.48 17.98 1.35
CA ILE A 10 9.20 17.30 1.59
C ILE A 10 9.14 16.08 0.67
N CYS A 11 8.91 14.91 1.26
CA CYS A 11 8.81 13.63 0.55
C CYS A 11 7.41 13.04 0.79
N PHE A 12 6.72 12.68 -0.30
CA PHE A 12 5.44 11.98 -0.29
C PHE A 12 5.67 10.56 -0.76
N GLU A 13 5.78 9.63 0.20
CA GLU A 13 6.19 8.27 -0.10
C GLU A 13 5.22 7.25 0.50
N PRO A 14 5.01 6.11 -0.16
CA PRO A 14 4.09 5.09 0.33
C PRO A 14 4.67 4.29 1.49
N HIS A 15 3.80 3.59 2.20
CA HIS A 15 4.17 2.53 3.13
C HIS A 15 3.25 1.34 2.91
N TRP A 16 3.61 0.50 1.93
CA TRP A 16 2.76 -0.57 1.39
C TRP A 16 2.21 -1.51 2.47
N ILE A 17 3.00 -1.91 3.47
CA ILE A 17 2.49 -2.83 4.49
C ILE A 17 1.38 -2.21 5.34
N SER A 18 1.49 -0.91 5.70
CA SER A 18 0.40 -0.21 6.40
C SER A 18 -0.80 0.07 5.50
N ASN A 19 -0.56 0.32 4.20
CA ASN A 19 -1.62 0.47 3.21
C ASN A 19 -2.45 -0.83 3.14
N MET A 20 -1.79 -1.98 2.95
CA MET A 20 -2.44 -3.29 2.88
C MET A 20 -3.13 -3.69 4.18
N ALA A 21 -2.60 -3.27 5.34
CA ALA A 21 -3.26 -3.48 6.63
C ALA A 21 -4.50 -2.60 6.84
N SER A 22 -4.69 -1.56 6.03
CA SER A 22 -5.75 -0.55 6.20
C SER A 22 -6.95 -0.78 5.28
N TYR A 23 -7.33 -2.05 5.09
CA TYR A 23 -8.52 -2.46 4.36
C TYR A 23 -9.54 -3.10 5.32
N LEU A 24 -10.78 -2.68 5.19
CA LEU A 24 -11.94 -3.37 5.74
C LEU A 24 -12.93 -3.57 4.60
N LEU A 25 -13.30 -4.83 4.34
CA LEU A 25 -14.39 -5.19 3.43
C LEU A 25 -15.48 -5.87 4.26
N ASP A 26 -16.67 -5.27 4.33
CA ASP A 26 -17.77 -5.84 5.12
C ASP A 26 -18.17 -7.23 4.60
N GLY A 27 -18.55 -8.12 5.53
CA GLY A 27 -18.85 -9.52 5.24
C GLY A 27 -17.63 -10.43 5.03
N GLU A 28 -16.41 -9.89 4.96
CA GLU A 28 -15.17 -10.64 4.78
C GLU A 28 -14.22 -10.41 5.96
N LYS A 29 -13.51 -11.46 6.40
CA LYS A 29 -12.38 -11.27 7.31
C LYS A 29 -11.17 -10.82 6.50
N GLN A 30 -10.44 -9.80 6.97
CA GLN A 30 -9.27 -9.26 6.26
C GLN A 30 -8.26 -10.35 5.86
N SER A 31 -8.00 -11.32 6.74
CA SER A 31 -7.08 -12.42 6.49
C SER A 31 -7.48 -13.34 5.33
N GLU A 32 -8.74 -13.36 4.90
CA GLU A 32 -9.21 -14.19 3.79
C GLU A 32 -8.84 -13.60 2.43
N PHE A 33 -8.58 -12.29 2.36
CA PHE A 33 -8.31 -11.58 1.10
C PHE A 33 -7.01 -10.75 1.11
N ILE A 34 -6.36 -10.59 2.27
CA ILE A 34 -5.04 -9.98 2.42
C ILE A 34 -4.16 -10.81 3.37
N GLN A 35 -3.11 -11.41 2.83
CA GLN A 35 -2.13 -12.17 3.62
C GLN A 35 -1.00 -11.25 4.13
N LEU A 36 -1.25 -10.49 5.20
CA LEU A 36 -0.27 -9.52 5.73
C LEU A 36 1.10 -10.15 6.03
N GLY A 37 1.14 -11.34 6.61
CA GLY A 37 2.40 -12.04 6.90
C GLY A 37 3.18 -12.45 5.64
N VAL A 38 2.48 -12.80 4.55
CA VAL A 38 3.13 -13.12 3.27
C VAL A 38 3.61 -11.85 2.58
N LEU A 39 2.76 -10.81 2.54
CA LEU A 39 3.10 -9.51 1.95
C LEU A 39 4.28 -8.85 2.64
N GLN A 40 4.36 -8.94 3.97
CA GLN A 40 5.52 -8.45 4.73
C GLN A 40 6.83 -9.05 4.20
N LYS A 41 6.91 -10.39 4.15
CA LYS A 41 8.10 -11.10 3.66
C LYS A 41 8.41 -10.78 2.21
N LEU A 42 7.39 -10.67 1.37
CA LEU A 42 7.54 -10.32 -0.04
C LEU A 42 8.18 -8.94 -0.21
N PHE A 43 7.65 -7.92 0.47
CA PHE A 43 8.14 -6.55 0.36
C PHE A 43 9.55 -6.40 0.95
N GLU A 44 9.84 -7.05 2.07
CA GLU A 44 11.19 -7.13 2.63
C GLU A 44 12.16 -7.80 1.64
N SER A 45 11.76 -8.92 1.03
CA SER A 45 12.59 -9.67 0.07
C SER A 45 12.90 -8.86 -1.19
N ASP A 46 11.91 -8.17 -1.75
CA ASP A 46 12.13 -7.33 -2.94
C ASP A 46 13.09 -6.18 -2.65
N THR A 47 12.95 -5.55 -1.47
CA THR A 47 13.88 -4.50 -1.01
C THR A 47 15.31 -5.02 -0.97
N GLN A 48 15.54 -6.23 -0.44
CA GLN A 48 16.88 -6.84 -0.39
C GLN A 48 17.43 -7.16 -1.79
N ARG A 49 16.58 -7.56 -2.73
CA ARG A 49 17.00 -8.02 -4.05
C ARG A 49 17.41 -6.90 -5.00
N ASN A 50 16.69 -5.77 -4.98
CA ASN A 50 16.88 -4.72 -5.99
C ASN A 50 16.89 -3.30 -5.41
N GLY A 51 16.81 -3.15 -4.09
CA GLY A 51 16.84 -1.85 -3.41
C GLY A 51 15.56 -1.03 -3.55
N LYS A 52 14.54 -1.49 -4.29
CA LYS A 52 13.25 -0.79 -4.39
C LYS A 52 12.43 -1.09 -3.15
N ASP A 53 12.24 -0.07 -2.33
CA ASP A 53 11.56 -0.18 -1.05
C ASP A 53 10.16 0.43 -1.11
N GLY A 54 9.14 -0.41 -1.24
CA GLY A 54 7.74 0.02 -1.19
C GLY A 54 7.27 0.49 0.20
N ASN A 55 8.09 0.26 1.23
CA ASN A 55 7.87 0.69 2.60
C ASN A 55 8.73 1.91 2.98
N ILE A 56 9.36 2.57 2.00
CA ILE A 56 10.32 3.65 2.22
C ILE A 56 9.74 4.85 2.99
N GLY A 57 8.44 5.11 2.89
CA GLY A 57 7.81 6.28 3.52
C GLY A 57 7.99 6.36 5.05
N MET A 58 8.14 5.21 5.73
CA MET A 58 8.44 5.17 7.17
C MET A 58 9.94 5.29 7.49
N LYS A 59 10.82 5.17 6.48
CA LYS A 59 12.28 5.26 6.63
C LYS A 59 12.82 6.65 6.29
N ILE A 60 12.10 7.44 5.51
CA ILE A 60 12.51 8.81 5.15
C ILE A 60 12.93 9.65 6.37
N PRO A 61 12.21 9.65 7.51
CA PRO A 61 12.65 10.43 8.67
C PRO A 61 14.05 10.05 9.18
N ILE A 62 14.38 8.75 9.14
CA ILE A 62 15.70 8.23 9.54
C ILE A 62 16.75 8.72 8.55
N TYR A 63 16.50 8.60 7.25
CA TYR A 63 17.44 9.05 6.21
C TYR A 63 17.67 10.57 6.24
N LEU A 64 16.62 11.37 6.47
CA LEU A 64 16.79 12.81 6.62
C LEU A 64 17.62 13.16 7.85
N SER A 65 17.47 12.41 8.94
CA SER A 65 18.27 12.58 10.16
C SER A 65 19.75 12.32 9.90
N GLU A 66 20.08 11.21 9.22
CA GLU A 66 21.45 10.86 8.83
C GLU A 66 22.08 11.89 7.88
N LEU A 67 21.26 12.56 7.06
CA LEU A 67 21.69 13.65 6.17
C LEU A 67 21.80 15.01 6.87
N GLY A 68 21.54 15.09 8.18
CA GLY A 68 21.70 16.32 8.97
C GLY A 68 20.55 17.32 8.84
N VAL A 69 19.41 16.92 8.27
CA VAL A 69 18.20 17.74 8.20
C VAL A 69 17.69 18.04 9.61
N LYS A 70 17.19 19.27 9.82
CA LYS A 70 16.64 19.72 11.10
C LYS A 70 15.12 19.72 11.07
N ASN A 71 14.49 19.80 12.24
CA ASN A 71 13.03 19.94 12.39
C ASN A 71 12.25 18.86 11.59
N ILE A 72 12.71 17.60 11.70
CA ILE A 72 12.13 16.48 10.96
C ILE A 72 10.79 16.10 11.60
N GLU A 73 9.74 16.07 10.79
CA GLU A 73 8.42 15.58 11.14
C GLU A 73 7.94 14.61 10.07
N CYS A 74 7.08 13.67 10.48
CA CYS A 74 6.36 12.79 9.57
C CYS A 74 4.87 12.81 9.90
N ARG A 75 4.04 12.99 8.88
CA ARG A 75 2.59 12.94 8.97
C ARG A 75 2.05 11.84 8.08
N VAL A 76 0.94 11.26 8.49
CA VAL A 76 0.16 10.36 7.63
C VAL A 76 -0.94 11.19 6.98
N SER A 77 -1.18 10.99 5.69
CA SER A 77 -2.36 11.55 5.05
C SER A 77 -3.62 11.09 5.78
N ASP A 78 -4.52 12.02 6.05
CA ASP A 78 -5.81 11.79 6.71
C ASP A 78 -6.87 11.16 5.78
N LYS A 79 -6.51 10.92 4.51
CA LYS A 79 -7.42 10.36 3.52
C LYS A 79 -7.88 8.96 3.91
N VAL A 80 -9.20 8.81 3.99
CA VAL A 80 -9.89 7.53 4.06
C VAL A 80 -10.90 7.49 2.91
N ASN A 81 -10.86 6.42 2.12
CA ASN A 81 -11.87 6.11 1.12
C ASN A 81 -12.93 5.24 1.78
N PHE A 82 -14.20 5.61 1.61
CA PHE A 82 -15.33 4.83 2.08
C PHE A 82 -16.29 4.60 0.91
N LEU A 83 -16.28 3.37 0.38
CA LEU A 83 -17.32 2.93 -0.53
C LEU A 83 -18.53 2.51 0.30
N ASP A 84 -19.55 3.35 0.30
CA ASP A 84 -20.78 3.14 1.05
C ASP A 84 -21.84 2.47 0.16
N SER A 85 -22.27 1.25 0.51
CA SER A 85 -23.30 0.55 -0.28
C SER A 85 -24.66 1.24 -0.21
N ASN A 86 -24.96 1.93 0.90
CA ASN A 86 -26.22 2.66 1.10
C ASN A 86 -26.26 4.01 0.35
N MET A 87 -25.12 4.46 -0.18
CA MET A 87 -25.09 5.68 -0.99
C MET A 87 -25.65 5.38 -2.38
N HIS A 88 -26.69 6.12 -2.78
CA HIS A 88 -27.29 6.04 -4.10
C HIS A 88 -27.01 7.34 -4.88
N HIS A 89 -25.73 7.61 -5.13
CA HIS A 89 -25.26 8.83 -5.80
C HIS A 89 -24.18 8.51 -6.84
N ASN A 90 -24.02 9.34 -7.86
CA ASN A 90 -23.04 9.14 -8.93
C ASN A 90 -21.60 9.07 -8.37
N ASP A 91 -21.29 9.85 -7.34
CA ASP A 91 -19.97 9.87 -6.69
C ASP A 91 -19.54 8.49 -6.16
N LYS A 92 -20.49 7.60 -5.80
CA LYS A 92 -20.19 6.22 -5.42
C LYS A 92 -19.64 5.42 -6.60
N ASN A 93 -20.25 5.57 -7.78
CA ASN A 93 -19.80 4.90 -8.98
C ASN A 93 -18.41 5.40 -9.37
N ASP A 94 -18.19 6.72 -9.31
CA ASP A 94 -16.89 7.34 -9.61
C ASP A 94 -15.82 6.83 -8.65
N LEU A 95 -16.09 6.79 -7.34
CA LEU A 95 -15.17 6.22 -6.36
C LEU A 95 -14.87 4.74 -6.65
N TYR A 96 -15.90 3.93 -6.95
CA TYR A 96 -15.69 2.53 -7.30
C TYR A 96 -14.81 2.38 -8.55
N GLN A 97 -15.04 3.19 -9.59
CA GLN A 97 -14.20 3.18 -10.79
C GLN A 97 -12.77 3.58 -10.47
N SER A 98 -12.54 4.67 -9.72
CA SER A 98 -11.19 5.06 -9.30
C SER A 98 -10.47 3.96 -8.52
N LEU A 99 -11.17 3.24 -7.63
CA LEU A 99 -10.60 2.09 -6.93
C LEU A 99 -10.19 0.97 -7.90
N LYS A 100 -10.99 0.69 -8.93
CA LYS A 100 -10.66 -0.32 -9.95
C LYS A 100 -9.49 0.11 -10.85
N GLU A 101 -9.43 1.38 -11.25
CA GLU A 101 -8.35 1.95 -12.07
C GLU A 101 -7.00 1.92 -11.34
N GLU A 102 -7.00 2.15 -10.03
CA GLU A 102 -5.82 1.98 -9.15
C GLU A 102 -5.41 0.50 -8.95
N GLY A 103 -6.18 -0.45 -9.50
CA GLY A 103 -5.92 -1.88 -9.44
C GLY A 103 -6.40 -2.57 -8.16
N ILE A 104 -7.26 -1.92 -7.35
CA ILE A 104 -7.81 -2.54 -6.14
C ILE A 104 -8.66 -3.76 -6.50
N ALA A 105 -8.35 -4.86 -5.81
CA ALA A 105 -8.93 -6.18 -6.07
C ALA A 105 -8.89 -6.54 -7.57
N GLY A 106 -7.76 -6.31 -8.24
CA GLY A 106 -7.55 -6.72 -9.63
C GLY A 106 -7.59 -8.23 -9.79
N ASP A 107 -7.94 -8.69 -11.00
CA ASP A 107 -7.89 -10.12 -11.35
C ASP A 107 -6.43 -10.62 -11.25
N PRO A 108 -6.13 -11.64 -10.41
CA PRO A 108 -4.78 -12.18 -10.31
C PRO A 108 -4.31 -12.91 -11.57
N GLY A 109 -5.21 -13.22 -12.51
CA GLY A 109 -4.92 -13.91 -13.76
C GLY A 109 -4.60 -15.40 -13.56
N ASP A 110 -3.71 -15.92 -14.43
CA ASP A 110 -3.33 -17.33 -14.42
C ASP A 110 -2.64 -17.72 -13.09
N LYS A 111 -3.16 -18.78 -12.48
CA LYS A 111 -2.69 -19.27 -11.17
C LYS A 111 -1.22 -19.68 -11.21
N GLN A 112 -0.83 -20.42 -12.24
CA GLN A 112 0.53 -20.96 -12.32
C GLN A 112 1.54 -19.81 -12.46
N GLN A 113 1.32 -18.91 -13.42
CA GLN A 113 2.18 -17.74 -13.64
C GLN A 113 2.22 -16.81 -12.42
N PHE A 114 1.12 -16.64 -11.69
CA PHE A 114 1.11 -15.84 -10.46
C PHE A 114 2.00 -16.45 -9.38
N VAL A 115 1.84 -17.75 -9.11
CA VAL A 115 2.60 -18.46 -8.09
C VAL A 115 4.08 -18.50 -8.44
N GLU A 116 4.45 -18.84 -9.68
CA GLU A 116 5.83 -18.87 -10.14
C GLU A 116 6.52 -17.50 -10.03
N ARG A 117 5.81 -16.41 -10.38
CA ARG A 117 6.34 -15.04 -10.23
C ARG A 117 6.63 -14.66 -8.78
N LEU A 118 5.79 -15.11 -7.84
CA LEU A 118 5.99 -14.84 -6.41
C LEU A 118 7.11 -15.70 -5.81
N ILE A 119 7.24 -16.95 -6.24
CA ILE A 119 8.38 -17.80 -5.86
C ILE A 119 9.70 -17.19 -6.34
N ALA A 120 9.74 -16.69 -7.59
CA ALA A 120 10.89 -15.97 -8.13
C ALA A 120 11.24 -14.68 -7.36
N ARG A 121 10.33 -14.19 -6.51
CA ARG A 121 10.53 -13.04 -5.62
C ARG A 121 10.91 -13.42 -4.19
N GLY A 122 11.08 -14.72 -3.89
CA GLY A 122 11.58 -15.21 -2.62
C GLY A 122 10.52 -15.81 -1.69
N LEU A 123 9.29 -16.02 -2.17
CA LEU A 123 8.28 -16.73 -1.38
C LEU A 123 8.38 -18.25 -1.56
N THR A 124 7.91 -18.99 -0.56
CA THR A 124 7.65 -20.43 -0.70
C THR A 124 6.41 -20.67 -1.56
N TYR A 125 6.26 -21.90 -2.07
CA TYR A 125 5.07 -22.29 -2.83
C TYR A 125 3.77 -22.04 -2.02
N ASP A 126 3.72 -22.48 -0.76
CA ASP A 126 2.53 -22.32 0.08
C ASP A 126 2.18 -20.85 0.32
N ASN A 127 3.19 -19.99 0.51
CA ASN A 127 2.98 -18.55 0.70
C ASN A 127 2.50 -17.89 -0.61
N ALA A 128 3.09 -18.25 -1.74
CA ALA A 128 2.66 -17.75 -3.05
C ALA A 128 1.24 -18.21 -3.42
N LEU A 129 0.89 -19.45 -3.09
CA LEU A 129 -0.45 -20.01 -3.29
C LEU A 129 -1.48 -19.30 -2.40
N ALA A 130 -1.19 -19.13 -1.10
CA ALA A 130 -2.06 -18.39 -0.19
C ALA A 130 -2.28 -16.94 -0.66
N GLN A 131 -1.25 -16.29 -1.19
CA GLN A 131 -1.37 -14.94 -1.75
C GLN A 131 -2.25 -14.90 -3.02
N TYR A 132 -2.16 -15.91 -3.89
CA TYR A 132 -3.04 -16.03 -5.05
C TYR A 132 -4.50 -16.21 -4.63
N GLU A 133 -4.76 -17.12 -3.69
CA GLU A 133 -6.11 -17.41 -3.22
C GLU A 133 -6.74 -16.20 -2.54
N ALA A 134 -5.97 -15.45 -1.75
CA ALA A 134 -6.39 -14.19 -1.15
C ALA A 134 -6.70 -13.11 -2.20
N ALA A 135 -5.83 -12.94 -3.22
CA ALA A 135 -6.09 -12.00 -4.32
C ALA A 135 -7.34 -12.36 -5.11
N LEU A 136 -7.55 -13.66 -5.39
CA LEU A 136 -8.73 -14.16 -6.08
C LEU A 136 -10.00 -13.97 -5.24
N ARG A 137 -9.92 -14.17 -3.92
CA ARG A 137 -11.02 -13.89 -2.99
C ARG A 137 -11.38 -12.41 -3.04
N PHE A 138 -10.39 -11.51 -2.98
CA PHE A 138 -10.63 -10.08 -3.03
C PHE A 138 -11.32 -9.68 -4.34
N PHE A 139 -10.81 -10.14 -5.48
CA PHE A 139 -11.37 -9.87 -6.80
C PHE A 139 -12.85 -10.28 -6.90
N LYS A 140 -13.21 -11.44 -6.34
CA LYS A 140 -14.59 -11.96 -6.38
C LYS A 140 -15.53 -11.26 -5.39
N ALA A 141 -15.03 -10.89 -4.21
CA ALA A 141 -15.83 -10.30 -3.15
C ALA A 141 -16.05 -8.79 -3.34
N PHE A 142 -15.09 -8.08 -3.92
CA PHE A 142 -15.18 -6.63 -4.10
C PHE A 142 -15.98 -6.24 -5.34
N HIS A 143 -17.13 -5.61 -5.13
CA HIS A 143 -18.00 -5.11 -6.18
C HIS A 143 -18.66 -3.78 -5.78
N LEU A 144 -19.37 -3.14 -6.71
CA LEU A 144 -19.99 -1.82 -6.50
C LEU A 144 -20.92 -1.75 -5.27
N HIS A 145 -21.52 -2.87 -4.87
CA HIS A 145 -22.44 -2.94 -3.73
C HIS A 145 -21.76 -3.35 -2.40
N SER A 146 -20.44 -3.36 -2.34
CA SER A 146 -19.69 -3.68 -1.12
C SER A 146 -19.61 -2.46 -0.21
N PHE A 147 -19.45 -2.69 1.10
CA PHE A 147 -18.92 -1.66 2.00
C PHE A 147 -17.41 -1.85 2.13
N LEU A 148 -16.63 -0.86 1.67
CA LEU A 148 -15.16 -0.87 1.77
C LEU A 148 -14.68 0.37 2.50
N VAL A 149 -13.84 0.20 3.53
CA VAL A 149 -13.03 1.28 4.11
C VAL A 149 -11.58 1.03 3.76
N TYR A 150 -10.92 2.01 3.15
CA TYR A 150 -9.53 1.93 2.70
C TYR A 150 -8.78 3.22 2.98
N ALA A 151 -7.72 3.15 3.81
CA ALA A 151 -6.83 4.29 4.05
C ALA A 151 -5.46 4.05 3.37
N PRO A 152 -5.10 4.81 2.31
CA PRO A 152 -3.87 4.60 1.55
C PRO A 152 -2.58 4.73 2.37
N ASN A 153 -2.64 5.42 3.52
CA ASN A 153 -1.54 5.54 4.47
C ASN A 153 -0.25 6.17 3.90
N MET A 154 -0.39 7.09 2.93
CA MET A 154 0.75 7.88 2.42
C MET A 154 1.47 8.60 3.55
N LYS A 155 2.80 8.53 3.53
CA LYS A 155 3.68 9.17 4.51
C LYS A 155 4.25 10.45 3.91
N ILE A 156 4.07 11.54 4.64
CA ILE A 156 4.51 12.87 4.27
C ILE A 156 5.58 13.27 5.27
N THR A 157 6.83 13.09 4.88
CA THR A 157 7.98 13.43 5.72
C THR A 157 8.57 14.75 5.25
N PHE A 158 8.87 15.64 6.18
CA PHE A 158 9.47 16.93 5.87
C PHE A 158 10.47 17.37 6.92
N GLY A 159 11.34 18.29 6.52
CA GLY A 159 12.31 18.94 7.40
C GLY A 159 12.97 20.14 6.73
N GLU A 160 13.93 20.73 7.42
CA GLU A 160 14.59 21.98 7.03
C GLU A 160 16.10 21.79 6.89
N ILE A 161 16.67 22.44 5.88
CA ILE A 161 18.12 22.47 5.67
C ILE A 161 18.73 23.51 6.61
N GLU A 162 19.77 23.11 7.34
CA GLU A 162 20.53 24.00 8.22
C GLU A 162 20.97 25.27 7.46
N CYS A 163 20.78 26.41 8.10
CA CYS A 163 21.02 27.73 7.53
C CYS A 163 22.50 28.15 7.60
#